data_AF-A0ABD1EM60-F1
#
_entry.id   AF-A0ABD1EM60-F1
#
_cell.length_a   1.000
_cell.length_b   1.000
_cell.length_c   1.000
_cell.angle_alpha   90.00
_cell.angle_beta   90.00
_cell.angle_gamma   90.00
#
_symmetry.space_group_name_H-M   'P 1'
#
loop_
_entity.id
_entity.type
_entity.pdbx_description
1 polymer ?
#
loop_
_entity_poly.entity_id
_entity_poly.type
_entity_poly.pdbx_seq_one_letter_code
_entity_poly.pdbx_strand_id
1 'polypeptide(L)'
;MNSNVTVLSYNESLLRKSDVDLLKGPHWLNDTIISFYFEYLETECFKDNNSFVFVSPEVTQCIKISPQRELRIFLDPLIKEKNAKFIFFALNDNEQTEYSGGNHWSLLAYSHPEKTMFHYDSSRGSNECQAMDLAEKVLKYLNLPIEGRYEEAATLQQNNGYDCGIHVLCNTEQLASYANHYGKLSGCPKVTAEHVQNKRWEILDIIEKLRKSHR
;
A
#
# COMPACT_ATOMS: atom_id res chain seq x y z
N MET A 1 25.69 1.98 22.05
CA MET A 1 24.30 2.45 22.12
C MET A 1 24.01 3.21 20.83
N ASN A 2 23.45 2.56 19.81
CA ASN A 2 23.03 3.26 18.60
C ASN A 2 21.67 3.89 18.94
N SER A 3 21.65 5.19 19.26
CA SER A 3 20.41 5.89 19.58
C SER A 3 19.51 5.87 18.35
N ASN A 4 18.34 5.24 18.46
CA ASN A 4 17.33 5.21 17.40
C ASN A 4 16.61 6.57 17.30
N VAL A 5 17.35 7.56 16.81
CA VAL A 5 16.93 8.96 16.72
C VAL A 5 15.87 9.16 15.64
N THR A 6 15.00 10.14 15.85
CA THR A 6 14.06 10.61 14.83
C THR A 6 14.85 11.22 13.66
N VAL A 7 14.52 10.79 12.45
CA VAL A 7 15.07 11.31 11.19
C VAL A 7 14.09 12.28 10.54
N LEU A 8 12.81 11.96 10.53
CA LEU A 8 11.74 12.77 9.95
C LEU A 8 10.45 12.62 10.77
N SER A 9 9.76 13.73 11.02
CA SER A 9 8.37 13.75 11.46
C SER A 9 7.60 14.41 10.32
N TYR A 10 6.72 13.66 9.66
CA TYR A 10 5.99 14.11 8.48
C TYR A 10 4.52 13.74 8.65
N ASN A 11 3.67 14.72 8.90
CA ASN A 11 2.25 14.51 9.21
C ASN A 11 2.08 13.43 10.30
N GLU A 12 1.43 12.29 9.99
CA GLU A 12 1.21 11.18 10.93
C GLU A 12 2.39 10.19 10.99
N SER A 13 3.33 10.26 10.06
CA SER A 13 4.49 9.37 9.98
C SER A 13 5.71 9.90 10.74
N LEU A 14 6.25 9.05 11.63
CA LEU A 14 7.50 9.31 12.36
C LEU A 14 8.58 8.30 11.95
N LEU A 15 9.54 8.74 11.13
CA LEU A 15 10.65 7.91 10.71
C LEU A 15 11.82 8.03 11.69
N ARG A 16 12.27 6.89 12.21
CA ARG A 16 13.52 6.79 12.98
C ARG A 16 14.65 6.29 12.11
N LYS A 17 15.87 6.42 12.61
CA LYS A 17 17.08 5.94 11.91
C LYS A 17 16.98 4.47 11.53
N SER A 18 16.44 3.62 12.41
CA SER A 18 16.23 2.19 12.13
C SER A 18 15.36 1.96 10.90
N ASP A 19 14.31 2.77 10.71
CA ASP A 19 13.36 2.62 9.61
C ASP A 19 14.02 3.04 8.30
N VAL A 20 14.70 4.19 8.30
CA VAL A 20 15.40 4.72 7.12
C VAL A 20 16.57 3.81 6.71
N ASP A 21 17.23 3.16 7.66
CA ASP A 21 18.31 2.21 7.36
C ASP A 21 17.78 0.97 6.60
N LEU A 22 16.49 0.61 6.70
CA LEU A 22 15.89 -0.47 5.89
C LEU A 22 15.89 -0.18 4.39
N LEU A 23 15.92 1.10 3.99
CA LEU A 23 16.01 1.50 2.59
C LEU A 23 17.39 1.25 2.00
N LYS A 24 18.44 1.15 2.83
CA LYS A 24 19.82 0.83 2.42
C LYS A 24 20.01 -0.69 2.35
N GLY A 25 19.22 -1.33 1.50
CA GLY A 25 19.02 -2.78 1.48
C GLY A 25 20.30 -3.65 1.47
N PRO A 26 20.15 -4.98 1.57
CA PRO A 26 18.94 -5.76 1.26
C PRO A 26 18.09 -6.06 2.50
N HIS A 27 17.12 -5.19 2.81
CA HIS A 27 16.27 -5.30 3.99
C HIS A 27 14.79 -5.19 3.61
N TRP A 28 13.94 -5.90 4.34
CA TRP A 28 12.49 -5.77 4.22
C TRP A 28 12.05 -4.38 4.65
N LEU A 29 11.06 -3.84 3.95
CA LEU A 29 10.38 -2.64 4.45
C LEU A 29 9.44 -3.03 5.59
N ASN A 30 9.37 -2.16 6.59
CA ASN A 30 8.39 -2.24 7.65
C ASN A 30 7.17 -1.35 7.32
N ASP A 31 6.16 -1.47 8.17
CA ASP A 31 4.91 -0.75 8.09
C ASP A 31 5.15 0.76 7.99
N THR A 32 6.05 1.29 8.83
CA THR A 32 6.36 2.71 8.93
C THR A 32 6.85 3.33 7.62
N ILE A 33 7.73 2.65 6.86
CA ILE A 33 8.18 3.16 5.56
C ILE A 33 7.05 3.13 4.53
N ILE A 34 6.20 2.10 4.56
CA ILE A 34 5.07 1.98 3.63
C ILE A 34 4.03 3.06 3.95
N SER A 35 3.67 3.25 5.22
CA SER A 35 2.77 4.31 5.71
C SER A 35 3.27 5.69 5.29
N PHE A 36 4.55 5.98 5.52
CA PHE A 36 5.16 7.23 5.10
C PHE A 36 5.03 7.48 3.59
N TYR A 37 5.32 6.47 2.77
CA TYR A 37 5.25 6.66 1.32
C TYR A 37 3.80 6.83 0.84
N PHE A 38 2.85 6.09 1.43
CA PHE A 38 1.42 6.26 1.13
C PHE A 38 0.93 7.66 1.50
N GLU A 39 1.34 8.17 2.66
CA GLU A 39 1.04 9.53 3.10
C GLU A 39 1.67 10.59 2.17
N TYR A 40 2.90 10.38 1.73
CA TYR A 40 3.56 11.22 0.73
C TYR A 40 2.82 11.22 -0.61
N LEU A 41 2.33 10.06 -1.07
CA LEU A 41 1.52 9.99 -2.29
C LEU A 41 0.22 10.80 -2.15
N GLU A 42 -0.47 10.70 -1.01
CA GLU A 42 -1.70 11.45 -0.74
C GLU A 42 -1.47 12.96 -0.70
N THR A 43 -0.41 13.41 -0.04
CA THR A 43 -0.22 14.83 0.32
C THR A 43 0.66 15.63 -0.64
N GLU A 44 1.51 14.97 -1.44
CA GLU A 44 2.38 15.64 -2.43
C GLU A 44 2.00 15.27 -3.86
N CYS A 45 1.87 13.97 -4.16
CA CYS A 45 1.65 13.50 -5.54
C CYS A 45 0.21 13.63 -6.01
N PHE A 46 -0.77 13.39 -5.12
CA PHE A 46 -2.20 13.34 -5.45
C PHE A 46 -3.06 14.30 -4.59
N LYS A 47 -2.44 15.34 -4.02
CA LYS A 47 -3.08 16.29 -3.10
C LYS A 47 -4.35 16.96 -3.60
N ASP A 48 -4.47 17.14 -4.91
CA ASP A 48 -5.60 17.81 -5.56
C ASP A 48 -6.68 16.78 -6.02
N ASN A 49 -6.49 15.50 -5.74
CA ASN A 49 -7.42 14.43 -6.12
C ASN A 49 -7.87 13.57 -4.94
N ASN A 50 -9.02 13.94 -4.37
CA ASN A 50 -9.68 13.22 -3.28
C ASN A 50 -10.28 11.86 -3.67
N SER A 51 -10.13 11.43 -4.93
CA SER A 51 -10.64 10.11 -5.38
C SER A 51 -9.74 8.95 -4.93
N PHE A 52 -8.55 9.23 -4.41
CA PHE A 52 -7.56 8.24 -3.99
C PHE A 52 -7.53 8.08 -2.48
N VAL A 53 -7.42 6.83 -2.03
CA VAL A 53 -7.20 6.48 -0.63
C VAL A 53 -6.08 5.46 -0.56
N PHE A 54 -5.04 5.79 0.20
CA PHE A 54 -3.90 4.93 0.45
C PHE A 54 -3.98 4.42 1.89
N VAL A 55 -4.49 3.20 2.07
CA VAL A 55 -4.73 2.59 3.37
C VAL A 55 -3.41 2.01 3.89
N SER A 56 -2.93 2.55 5.01
CA SER A 56 -1.68 2.12 5.63
C SER A 56 -1.71 0.63 6.01
N PRO A 57 -0.54 -0.02 6.18
CA PRO A 57 -0.47 -1.40 6.64
C PRO A 57 -1.22 -1.67 7.94
N GLU A 58 -1.14 -0.76 8.92
CA GLU A 58 -1.76 -0.94 10.23
C GLU A 58 -3.29 -0.91 10.10
N VAL A 59 -3.84 0.01 9.31
CA VAL A 59 -5.28 0.10 9.05
C VAL A 59 -5.75 -1.07 8.19
N THR A 60 -4.94 -1.50 7.22
CA THR A 60 -5.22 -2.69 6.40
C THR A 60 -5.29 -3.94 7.29
N GLN A 61 -4.37 -4.10 8.24
CA GLN A 61 -4.39 -5.19 9.21
C GLN A 61 -5.63 -5.11 10.10
N CYS A 62 -6.02 -3.93 10.60
CA CYS A 62 -7.26 -3.75 11.36
C CYS A 62 -8.48 -4.23 10.56
N ILE A 63 -8.63 -3.81 9.30
CA ILE A 63 -9.73 -4.24 8.43
C ILE A 63 -9.69 -5.77 8.22
N LYS A 64 -8.49 -6.33 8.01
CA LYS A 64 -8.29 -7.77 7.81
C LYS A 64 -8.73 -8.58 9.02
N ILE A 65 -8.43 -8.16 10.25
CA ILE A 65 -8.77 -8.93 11.46
C ILE A 65 -10.17 -8.61 12.02
N SER A 66 -10.73 -7.44 11.70
CA SER A 66 -12.02 -7.02 12.24
C SER A 66 -13.19 -7.85 11.72
N PRO A 67 -14.23 -8.08 12.55
CA PRO A 67 -15.49 -8.68 12.11
C PRO A 67 -16.21 -7.81 11.07
N GLN A 68 -16.94 -8.43 10.14
CA GLN A 68 -17.66 -7.75 9.05
C GLN A 68 -18.53 -6.55 9.51
N ARG A 69 -19.18 -6.67 10.67
CA ARG A 69 -20.07 -5.63 11.22
C ARG A 69 -19.33 -4.35 11.65
N GLU A 70 -18.04 -4.47 11.96
CA GLU A 70 -17.19 -3.38 12.47
C GLU A 70 -16.39 -2.69 11.35
N LEU A 71 -16.34 -3.28 10.14
CA LEU A 71 -15.65 -2.70 8.98
C LEU A 71 -16.09 -1.27 8.68
N ARG A 72 -17.36 -0.92 8.96
CA ARG A 72 -17.89 0.43 8.73
C ARG A 72 -17.15 1.50 9.53
N ILE A 73 -16.61 1.15 10.71
CA ILE A 73 -15.85 2.07 11.57
C ILE A 73 -14.58 2.55 10.85
N PHE A 74 -13.93 1.66 10.12
CA PHE A 74 -12.70 1.97 9.37
C PHE A 74 -13.02 2.52 7.97
N LEU A 75 -13.96 1.88 7.27
CA LEU A 75 -14.19 2.14 5.85
C LEU A 75 -15.14 3.31 5.57
N ASP A 76 -16.05 3.70 6.48
CA ASP A 76 -16.93 4.86 6.25
C ASP A 76 -16.12 6.17 6.13
N PRO A 77 -15.18 6.49 7.06
CA PRO A 77 -14.33 7.68 6.93
C PRO A 77 -13.41 7.64 5.71
N LEU A 78 -12.88 6.45 5.38
CA LEU A 78 -11.93 6.29 4.28
C LEU A 78 -12.62 6.36 2.92
N ILE A 79 -13.76 5.70 2.76
CA ILE A 79 -14.40 5.49 1.45
C ILE A 79 -15.56 6.45 1.24
N LYS A 80 -16.54 6.44 2.15
CA LYS A 80 -17.80 7.17 1.95
C LYS A 80 -17.63 8.67 2.11
N GLU A 81 -16.96 9.09 3.17
CA GLU A 81 -16.77 10.52 3.48
C GLU A 81 -15.85 11.21 2.46
N LYS A 82 -14.80 10.51 2.00
CA LYS A 82 -13.91 11.00 0.95
C LYS A 82 -14.47 10.83 -0.48
N ASN A 83 -15.58 10.11 -0.65
CA ASN A 83 -16.10 9.70 -1.97
C ASN A 83 -15.02 9.03 -2.85
N ALA A 84 -14.25 8.13 -2.23
CA ALA A 84 -13.09 7.48 -2.83
C ALA A 84 -13.49 6.60 -4.02
N LYS A 85 -12.74 6.71 -5.13
CA LYS A 85 -12.93 5.87 -6.32
C LYS A 85 -11.88 4.78 -6.43
N PHE A 86 -10.68 5.02 -5.91
CA PHE A 86 -9.57 4.08 -5.96
C PHE A 86 -8.98 3.94 -4.56
N ILE A 87 -8.87 2.70 -4.09
CA ILE A 87 -8.43 2.40 -2.72
C ILE A 87 -7.31 1.40 -2.81
N PHE A 88 -6.18 1.70 -2.16
CA PHE A 88 -4.98 0.88 -2.16
C PHE A 88 -4.70 0.38 -0.74
N PHE A 89 -4.61 -0.93 -0.56
CA PHE A 89 -4.36 -1.58 0.71
C PHE A 89 -2.97 -2.24 0.69
N ALA A 90 -2.09 -1.83 1.60
CA ALA A 90 -0.82 -2.53 1.82
C ALA A 90 -1.08 -3.81 2.63
N LEU A 91 -1.09 -4.96 1.95
CA LEU A 91 -1.48 -6.24 2.54
C LEU A 91 -0.26 -7.03 3.01
N ASN A 92 -0.37 -7.56 4.23
CA ASN A 92 0.62 -8.45 4.84
C ASN A 92 0.01 -9.84 5.11
N ASP A 93 0.83 -10.89 5.01
CA ASP A 93 0.45 -12.28 5.32
C ASP A 93 0.36 -12.60 6.82
N ASN A 94 0.66 -11.67 7.71
CA ASN A 94 0.60 -11.90 9.14
C ASN A 94 -0.83 -12.19 9.63
N GLU A 95 -1.11 -13.43 9.98
CA GLU A 95 -2.38 -13.87 10.56
C GLU A 95 -2.42 -13.77 12.10
N GLN A 96 -1.30 -13.43 12.73
CA GLN A 96 -1.22 -13.32 14.18
C GLN A 96 -1.65 -11.93 14.65
N THR A 97 -2.55 -11.87 15.63
CA THR A 97 -3.01 -10.61 16.23
C THR A 97 -2.16 -10.19 17.44
N GLU A 98 -1.47 -11.14 18.08
CA GLU A 98 -0.71 -10.91 19.32
C GLU A 98 0.76 -10.58 19.07
N TYR A 99 1.28 -10.83 17.86
CA TYR A 99 2.68 -10.66 17.52
C TYR A 99 2.84 -9.90 16.21
N SER A 100 3.78 -8.96 16.20
CA SER A 100 4.30 -8.39 14.95
C SER A 100 4.99 -9.49 14.15
N GLY A 101 4.71 -9.54 12.85
CA GLY A 101 5.22 -10.60 11.99
C GLY A 101 4.81 -10.37 10.55
N GLY A 102 4.79 -11.46 9.78
CA GLY A 102 4.59 -11.44 8.34
C GLY A 102 5.90 -11.60 7.58
N ASN A 103 5.82 -12.30 6.46
CA ASN A 103 6.95 -12.60 5.59
C ASN A 103 6.81 -12.00 4.20
N HIS A 104 5.64 -11.45 3.86
CA HIS A 104 5.41 -10.96 2.51
C HIS A 104 4.41 -9.81 2.43
N TRP A 105 4.76 -8.83 1.60
CA TRP A 105 3.89 -7.69 1.25
C TRP A 105 3.32 -7.88 -0.15
N SER A 106 2.04 -7.60 -0.30
CA SER A 106 1.39 -7.45 -1.60
C SER A 106 0.45 -6.25 -1.59
N LEU A 107 -0.05 -5.87 -2.77
CA LEU A 107 -0.96 -4.74 -2.91
C LEU A 107 -2.34 -5.25 -3.33
N LEU A 108 -3.37 -4.85 -2.60
CA LEU A 108 -4.76 -5.04 -3.00
C LEU A 108 -5.36 -3.69 -3.36
N ALA A 109 -5.96 -3.55 -4.55
CA ALA A 109 -6.50 -2.29 -5.04
C ALA A 109 -7.97 -2.44 -5.45
N TYR A 110 -8.84 -1.57 -4.96
CA TYR A 110 -10.23 -1.49 -5.41
C TYR A 110 -10.39 -0.37 -6.43
N SER A 111 -11.12 -0.65 -7.51
CA SER A 111 -11.57 0.35 -8.50
C SER A 111 -13.09 0.45 -8.47
N HIS A 112 -13.62 1.59 -8.02
CA HIS A 112 -15.05 1.88 -8.02
C HIS A 112 -15.66 1.90 -9.45
N PRO A 113 -15.03 2.51 -10.47
CA PRO A 113 -15.55 2.48 -11.84
C PRO A 113 -15.71 1.07 -12.40
N GLU A 114 -14.79 0.17 -12.05
CA GLU A 114 -14.79 -1.22 -12.54
C GLU A 114 -15.55 -2.17 -11.60
N LYS A 115 -15.75 -1.75 -10.35
CA LYS A 115 -16.31 -2.54 -9.23
C LYS A 115 -15.52 -3.83 -8.99
N THR A 116 -14.21 -3.77 -9.15
CA THR A 116 -13.31 -4.94 -9.12
C THR A 116 -12.15 -4.68 -8.16
N MET A 117 -11.77 -5.74 -7.44
CA MET A 117 -10.57 -5.84 -6.63
C MET A 117 -9.44 -6.43 -7.47
N PHE A 118 -8.28 -5.80 -7.48
CA PHE A 118 -7.08 -6.24 -8.19
C PHE A 118 -5.98 -6.53 -7.18
N HIS A 119 -5.45 -7.74 -7.18
CA HIS A 119 -4.32 -8.14 -6.34
C HIS A 119 -3.02 -8.14 -7.13
N TYR A 120 -2.02 -7.42 -6.66
CA TYR A 120 -0.70 -7.33 -7.26
C TYR A 120 0.31 -7.95 -6.30
N ASP A 121 0.77 -9.15 -6.65
CA ASP A 121 1.74 -9.91 -5.87
C ASP A 121 3.05 -10.10 -6.65
N SER A 122 4.14 -9.55 -6.11
CA SER A 122 5.49 -9.71 -6.69
C SER A 122 6.07 -11.11 -6.49
N SER A 123 5.48 -11.92 -5.61
CA SER A 123 5.75 -13.34 -5.43
C SER A 123 4.43 -14.10 -5.63
N ARG A 124 3.99 -14.21 -6.89
CA ARG A 124 2.65 -14.68 -7.25
C ARG A 124 2.18 -15.88 -6.42
N GLY A 125 1.04 -15.70 -5.76
CA GLY A 125 0.38 -16.73 -4.95
C GLY A 125 0.79 -16.72 -3.47
N SER A 126 1.76 -15.90 -3.06
CA SER A 126 2.20 -15.82 -1.67
C SER A 126 1.13 -15.25 -0.74
N ASN A 127 0.39 -14.23 -1.17
CA ASN A 127 -0.68 -13.58 -0.39
C ASN A 127 -2.10 -13.87 -0.92
N GLU A 128 -2.29 -14.87 -1.79
CA GLU A 128 -3.57 -15.09 -2.49
C GLU A 128 -4.75 -15.27 -1.53
N CYS A 129 -4.60 -16.12 -0.51
CA CYS A 129 -5.67 -16.34 0.48
C CYS A 129 -6.03 -15.05 1.24
N GLN A 130 -5.03 -14.33 1.73
CA GLN A 130 -5.21 -13.09 2.49
C GLN A 130 -5.83 -11.99 1.62
N ALA A 131 -5.43 -11.91 0.36
CA ALA A 131 -5.95 -10.95 -0.59
C ALA A 131 -7.41 -11.23 -0.92
N MET A 132 -7.76 -12.51 -1.12
CA MET A 132 -9.13 -12.92 -1.36
C MET A 132 -10.01 -12.66 -0.14
N ASP A 133 -9.57 -13.00 1.07
CA ASP A 133 -10.32 -12.77 2.31
C ASP A 133 -10.59 -11.27 2.54
N LEU A 134 -9.56 -10.43 2.35
CA LEU A 134 -9.72 -8.97 2.47
C LEU A 134 -10.62 -8.42 1.36
N ALA A 135 -10.45 -8.88 0.12
CA ALA A 135 -11.28 -8.48 -1.02
C ALA A 135 -12.76 -8.79 -0.77
N GLU A 136 -13.08 -10.00 -0.32
CA GLU A 136 -14.45 -10.37 0.02
C GLU A 136 -15.05 -9.49 1.10
N LYS A 137 -14.28 -9.19 2.15
CA LYS A 137 -14.72 -8.31 3.25
C LYS A 137 -15.07 -6.92 2.74
N VAL A 138 -14.21 -6.34 1.89
CA VAL A 138 -14.42 -5.02 1.30
C VAL A 138 -15.61 -5.04 0.33
N LEU A 139 -15.73 -6.04 -0.54
CA LEU A 139 -16.86 -6.17 -1.47
C LEU A 139 -18.20 -6.33 -0.74
N LYS A 140 -18.25 -7.14 0.33
CA LYS A 140 -19.43 -7.27 1.21
C LYS A 140 -19.78 -5.94 1.87
N TYR A 141 -18.79 -5.17 2.32
CA TYR A 141 -19.01 -3.83 2.88
C TYR A 141 -19.62 -2.86 1.83
N LEU A 142 -19.17 -2.94 0.59
CA LEU A 142 -19.66 -2.14 -0.54
C LEU A 142 -21.03 -2.62 -1.08
N ASN A 143 -21.58 -3.72 -0.55
CA ASN A 143 -22.78 -4.40 -1.06
C ASN A 143 -22.65 -4.82 -2.53
N LEU A 144 -21.47 -5.31 -2.91
CA LEU A 144 -21.19 -5.83 -4.25
C LEU A 144 -21.15 -7.37 -4.24
N PRO A 145 -21.53 -8.02 -5.36
CA PRO A 145 -21.31 -9.46 -5.51
C PRO A 145 -19.81 -9.75 -5.53
N ILE A 146 -19.41 -10.91 -5.00
CA ILE A 146 -18.01 -11.35 -4.97
C ILE A 146 -17.61 -11.96 -6.31
N GLU A 147 -18.52 -12.74 -6.91
CA GLU A 147 -18.27 -13.45 -8.15
C GLU A 147 -17.88 -12.49 -9.29
N GLY A 148 -16.74 -12.79 -9.92
CA GLY A 148 -16.19 -12.00 -11.02
C GLY A 148 -15.67 -10.62 -10.64
N ARG A 149 -15.51 -10.31 -9.34
CA ARG A 149 -15.02 -9.01 -8.84
C ARG A 149 -13.65 -9.07 -8.17
N TYR A 150 -12.92 -10.16 -8.34
CA TYR A 150 -11.54 -10.32 -7.89
C TYR A 150 -10.67 -10.75 -9.07
N GLU A 151 -9.55 -10.08 -9.27
CA GLU A 151 -8.58 -10.36 -10.32
C GLU A 151 -7.15 -10.40 -9.75
N GLU A 152 -6.45 -11.51 -9.97
CA GLU A 152 -5.00 -11.58 -9.77
C GLU A 152 -4.31 -10.85 -10.93
N ALA A 153 -3.79 -9.66 -10.66
CA ALA A 153 -3.20 -8.80 -11.67
C ALA A 153 -1.79 -9.26 -12.03
N ALA A 154 -1.49 -9.32 -13.33
CA ALA A 154 -0.15 -9.62 -13.79
C ALA A 154 0.81 -8.46 -13.43
N THR A 155 1.71 -8.67 -12.48
CA THR A 155 2.74 -7.68 -12.08
C THR A 155 4.16 -8.16 -12.41
N LEU A 156 5.15 -7.28 -12.22
CA LEU A 156 6.57 -7.64 -12.27
C LEU A 156 6.90 -8.53 -11.07
N GLN A 157 7.46 -9.71 -11.33
CA GLN A 157 7.85 -10.64 -10.28
C GLN A 157 9.22 -10.27 -9.71
N GLN A 158 9.34 -10.29 -8.37
CA GLN A 158 10.61 -10.05 -7.70
C GLN A 158 11.58 -11.19 -7.99
N ASN A 159 12.87 -10.86 -8.07
CA ASN A 159 13.95 -11.83 -8.27
C ASN A 159 14.83 -12.00 -7.02
N ASN A 160 14.39 -11.46 -5.89
CA ASN A 160 15.07 -11.49 -4.60
C ASN A 160 14.06 -11.72 -3.47
N GLY A 161 14.54 -11.86 -2.24
CA GLY A 161 13.68 -12.15 -1.08
C GLY A 161 13.29 -10.95 -0.22
N TYR A 162 13.51 -9.70 -0.64
CA TYR A 162 13.39 -8.53 0.25
C TYR A 162 12.72 -7.29 -0.33
N ASP A 163 12.42 -7.26 -1.63
CA ASP A 163 11.81 -6.09 -2.29
C ASP A 163 10.29 -6.15 -2.44
N CYS A 164 9.58 -7.11 -1.84
CA CYS A 164 8.12 -7.18 -1.90
C CYS A 164 7.45 -5.86 -1.49
N GLY A 165 7.91 -5.22 -0.41
CA GLY A 165 7.46 -3.89 0.00
C GLY A 165 7.75 -2.81 -1.05
N ILE A 166 8.89 -2.86 -1.74
CA ILE A 166 9.21 -1.92 -2.83
C ILE A 166 8.26 -2.11 -4.01
N HIS A 167 7.93 -3.36 -4.37
CA HIS A 167 6.94 -3.64 -5.40
C HIS A 167 5.56 -3.08 -5.02
N VAL A 168 5.15 -3.14 -3.75
CA VAL A 168 3.90 -2.50 -3.28
C VAL A 168 3.92 -0.99 -3.54
N LEU A 169 5.01 -0.30 -3.19
CA LEU A 169 5.13 1.15 -3.38
C LEU A 169 5.11 1.54 -4.87
N CYS A 170 5.90 0.85 -5.69
CA CYS A 170 5.98 1.09 -7.13
C CYS A 170 4.64 0.84 -7.84
N ASN A 171 3.96 -0.28 -7.54
CA ASN A 171 2.66 -0.57 -8.14
C ASN A 171 1.61 0.46 -7.70
N THR A 172 1.59 0.85 -6.42
CA THR A 172 0.64 1.83 -5.90
C THR A 172 0.75 3.16 -6.63
N GLU A 173 1.96 3.71 -6.72
CA GLU A 173 2.21 4.98 -7.41
C GLU A 173 1.84 4.91 -8.90
N GLN A 174 2.27 3.85 -9.60
CA GLN A 174 1.98 3.68 -11.02
C GLN A 174 0.48 3.56 -11.29
N LEU A 175 -0.23 2.77 -10.47
CA LEU A 175 -1.66 2.57 -10.57
C LEU A 175 -2.44 3.85 -10.27
N ALA A 176 -2.06 4.59 -9.23
CA ALA A 176 -2.69 5.87 -8.91
C ALA A 176 -2.49 6.88 -10.04
N SER A 177 -1.28 6.96 -10.61
CA SER A 177 -0.99 7.83 -11.77
C SER A 177 -1.81 7.43 -13.01
N TYR A 178 -1.87 6.13 -13.31
CA TYR A 178 -2.67 5.61 -14.42
C TYR A 178 -4.17 5.87 -14.20
N ALA A 179 -4.70 5.60 -13.01
CA ALA A 179 -6.09 5.88 -12.68
C ALA A 179 -6.44 7.37 -12.72
N ASN A 180 -5.50 8.24 -12.35
CA ASN A 180 -5.69 9.69 -12.42
C ASN A 180 -5.87 10.15 -13.87
N HIS A 181 -5.20 9.49 -14.82
CA HIS A 181 -5.28 9.83 -16.24
C HIS A 181 -6.43 9.11 -16.98
N TYR A 182 -6.64 7.82 -16.70
CA TYR A 182 -7.55 6.96 -17.47
C TYR A 182 -8.86 6.61 -16.74
N GLY A 183 -8.98 6.93 -15.45
CA GLY A 183 -10.19 6.68 -14.67
C GLY A 183 -10.49 5.20 -14.39
N LYS A 184 -9.48 4.33 -14.45
CA LYS A 184 -9.57 2.88 -14.20
C LYS A 184 -8.20 2.28 -13.85
N LEU A 185 -8.16 1.05 -13.36
CA LEU A 185 -6.92 0.29 -13.07
C LEU A 185 -6.60 -0.73 -14.17
N SER A 186 -7.60 -1.33 -14.83
CA SER A 186 -7.34 -2.30 -15.90
C SER A 186 -6.54 -1.70 -17.06
N GLY A 187 -5.60 -2.50 -17.55
CA GLY A 187 -4.70 -2.12 -18.64
C GLY A 187 -3.52 -1.25 -18.20
N CYS A 188 -3.35 -0.97 -16.91
CA CYS A 188 -2.13 -0.33 -16.40
C CYS A 188 -0.91 -1.19 -16.78
N PRO A 189 0.12 -0.61 -17.43
CA PRO A 189 1.37 -1.32 -17.71
C PRO A 189 2.03 -1.81 -16.43
N LYS A 190 2.83 -2.87 -16.52
CA LYS A 190 3.63 -3.35 -15.38
C LYS A 190 4.71 -2.33 -15.01
N VAL A 191 5.06 -2.28 -13.73
CA VAL A 191 6.26 -1.57 -13.26
C VAL A 191 7.50 -2.14 -13.93
N THR A 192 8.47 -1.29 -14.23
CA THR A 192 9.74 -1.73 -14.83
C THR A 192 10.72 -2.17 -13.74
N ALA A 193 11.65 -3.06 -14.09
CA ALA A 193 12.70 -3.49 -13.16
C ALA A 193 13.60 -2.32 -12.73
N GLU A 194 13.87 -1.39 -13.64
CA GLU A 194 14.62 -0.15 -13.36
C GLU A 194 13.90 0.70 -12.30
N HIS A 195 12.58 0.86 -12.39
CA HIS A 195 11.81 1.63 -11.42
C HIS A 195 11.89 1.00 -10.02
N VAL A 196 11.75 -0.33 -9.91
CA VAL A 196 11.91 -1.06 -8.65
C VAL A 196 13.31 -0.91 -8.08
N GLN A 197 14.36 -1.04 -8.91
CA GLN A 197 15.76 -0.92 -8.47
C GLN A 197 16.08 0.47 -7.93
N ASN A 198 15.52 1.52 -8.53
CA ASN A 198 15.79 2.90 -8.15
C ASN A 198 14.92 3.40 -6.98
N LYS A 199 13.79 2.75 -6.69
CA LYS A 199 12.79 3.23 -5.72
C LYS A 199 13.35 3.45 -4.32
N ARG A 200 14.27 2.60 -3.85
CA ARG A 200 14.93 2.78 -2.53
C ARG A 200 15.68 4.12 -2.44
N TRP A 201 16.43 4.46 -3.48
CA TRP A 201 17.18 5.72 -3.57
C TRP A 201 16.27 6.92 -3.70
N GLU A 202 15.19 6.79 -4.46
CA GLU A 202 14.16 7.81 -4.60
C GLU A 202 13.51 8.16 -3.26
N ILE A 203 13.10 7.15 -2.48
CA ILE A 203 12.51 7.35 -1.15
C ILE A 203 13.51 8.01 -0.20
N LEU A 204 14.78 7.59 -0.22
CA LEU A 204 15.83 8.24 0.57
C LEU A 204 16.00 9.73 0.22
N ASP A 205 15.96 10.08 -1.06
CA ASP A 205 16.04 11.46 -1.52
C ASP A 205 14.80 12.28 -1.12
N ILE A 206 13.60 11.70 -1.20
CA ILE A 206 12.35 12.31 -0.71
C ILE A 206 12.47 12.62 0.79
N ILE A 207 12.89 11.65 1.60
CA ILE A 207 13.06 11.83 3.05
C ILE A 207 14.04 12.99 3.34
N GLU A 208 15.16 13.05 2.62
CA GLU A 208 16.15 14.11 2.81
C GLU A 208 15.63 15.50 2.39
N LYS A 209 14.85 15.57 1.29
CA LYS A 209 14.20 16.80 0.85
C LYS A 209 13.18 17.30 1.87
N LEU A 210 12.29 16.43 2.34
CA LEU A 210 11.28 16.77 3.35
C LEU A 210 11.92 17.18 4.67
N ARG A 211 13.01 16.52 5.07
CA ARG A 211 13.76 16.90 6.28
C ARG A 211 14.36 18.31 6.20
N LYS A 212 14.73 18.77 5.01
CA LYS A 212 15.25 20.13 4.80
C LYS A 212 14.14 21.17 4.73
N SER A 213 12.96 20.83 4.23
CA SER A 213 11.83 21.77 4.13
C SER A 213 11.11 22.01 5.47
N HIS A 214 11.23 21.07 6.42
CA HIS A 214 10.62 21.14 7.75
C HIS A 214 11.61 21.59 8.86
N ARG A 215 12.73 22.21 8.48
CA ARG A 215 13.67 22.89 9.39
C ARG A 215 13.49 24.39 9.30
#